data_AF-A0A016CWI4-F1
#
_entry.id   AF-A0A016CWI4-F1
#
_cell.length_a   1.000
_cell.length_b   1.000
_cell.length_c   1.000
_cell.angle_alpha   90.00
_cell.angle_beta   90.00
_cell.angle_gamma   90.00
#
_symmetry.space_group_name_H-M   'P 1'
#
loop_
_entity.id
_entity.type
_entity.pdbx_description
1 polymer ?
#
loop_
_entity_poly.entity_id
_entity_poly.type
_entity_poly.pdbx_seq_one_letter_code
_entity_poly.pdbx_strand_id
1 'polypeptide(L)' 'MESERNLMTTTEAAKYLGLRPSYLYKLMMRRAIPYYKPNGKLCFFAREDLDAWLRRVRVKSQDEIDSGAARYLVGRERNR' A
#
# COMPACT_ATOMS: atom_id res chain seq x y z
N MET A 1 22.96 -10.08 17.91
CA MET A 1 21.72 -9.43 17.43
C MET A 1 21.70 -9.65 15.93
N GLU A 2 21.02 -10.71 15.48
CA GLU A 2 20.80 -10.90 14.05
C GLU A 2 19.88 -9.78 13.59
N SER A 3 20.41 -8.87 12.77
CA SER A 3 19.59 -7.88 12.08
C SER A 3 18.67 -8.66 11.16
N GLU A 4 17.45 -8.94 11.62
CA GLU A 4 16.39 -9.60 10.88
C GLU A 4 16.13 -8.79 9.60
N ARG A 5 16.77 -9.19 8.51
CA ARG A 5 16.51 -8.63 7.19
C ARG A 5 15.12 -9.12 6.80
N ASN A 6 14.10 -8.38 7.19
CA ASN A 6 12.67 -8.64 6.97
C ASN A 6 12.27 -8.47 5.49
N LEU A 7 13.14 -8.93 4.59
CA LEU A 7 13.03 -8.81 3.15
C LEU A 7 12.49 -10.12 2.58
N MET A 8 11.28 -10.05 2.05
CA MET A 8 10.59 -11.13 1.38
C MET A 8 11.02 -11.19 -0.09
N THR A 9 11.17 -12.39 -0.62
CA THR A 9 11.27 -12.63 -2.07
C THR A 9 9.95 -12.34 -2.77
N THR A 10 9.95 -12.25 -4.10
CA THR A 10 8.71 -12.05 -4.89
C THR A 10 7.65 -13.11 -4.60
N THR A 11 8.04 -14.38 -4.41
CA THR A 11 7.09 -15.47 -4.11
C THR A 11 6.47 -15.31 -2.72
N GLU A 12 7.29 -14.97 -1.73
CA GLU A 12 6.83 -14.73 -0.36
C GLU A 12 5.94 -13.50 -0.28
N ALA A 13 6.31 -12.40 -0.93
CA ALA A 13 5.52 -11.18 -1.00
C ALA A 13 4.16 -11.43 -1.70
N ALA A 14 4.14 -12.21 -2.79
CA ALA A 14 2.90 -12.58 -3.45
C ALA A 14 1.98 -13.38 -2.51
N LYS A 15 2.55 -14.35 -1.78
CA LYS A 15 1.82 -15.14 -0.77
C LYS A 15 1.31 -14.26 0.38
N TYR A 16 2.13 -13.32 0.84
CA TYR A 16 1.77 -12.38 1.92
C TYR A 16 0.58 -11.51 1.54
N LEU A 17 0.58 -10.97 0.31
CA LEU A 17 -0.50 -10.12 -0.19
C LEU A 17 -1.74 -10.91 -0.66
N GLY A 18 -1.68 -12.26 -0.66
CA GLY A 18 -2.73 -13.11 -1.23
C GLY A 18 -2.90 -12.92 -2.75
N LEU A 19 -1.85 -12.49 -3.45
CA LEU A 19 -1.88 -12.20 -4.88
C LEU A 19 -1.25 -13.34 -5.69
N ARG A 20 -1.70 -13.50 -6.93
CA ARG A 20 -1.00 -14.35 -7.89
C ARG A 20 0.36 -13.73 -8.23
N PRO A 21 1.46 -14.51 -8.33
CA PRO A 21 2.78 -13.96 -8.66
C PRO A 21 2.79 -13.12 -9.95
N SER A 22 2.06 -13.55 -10.97
CA SER A 22 1.92 -12.81 -12.23
C SER A 22 1.31 -11.42 -12.07
N TYR A 23 0.40 -11.25 -11.09
CA TYR A 23 -0.17 -9.95 -10.78
C TYR A 23 0.82 -9.08 -10.00
N LEU A 24 1.59 -9.65 -9.07
CA LEU A 24 2.67 -8.92 -8.40
C LEU A 24 3.71 -8.41 -9.41
N TYR A 25 4.09 -9.21 -10.40
CA TYR A 25 4.97 -8.76 -11.49
C TYR A 25 4.39 -7.57 -12.27
N LYS A 26 3.09 -7.58 -12.58
CA LYS A 26 2.43 -6.42 -13.23
C LYS A 26 2.51 -5.17 -12.37
N LEU A 27 2.32 -5.29 -11.04
CA LEU A 27 2.46 -4.17 -10.12
C LEU A 27 3.90 -3.62 -10.10
N MET A 28 4.91 -4.51 -10.09
CA MET A 28 6.31 -4.12 -10.15
C MET A 28 6.66 -3.39 -11.45
N MET A 29 6.23 -3.92 -12.61
CA MET A 29 6.48 -3.30 -13.92
C MET A 29 5.86 -1.90 -14.01
N ARG A 30 4.66 -1.72 -13.45
CA ARG A 30 3.97 -0.42 -13.38
C ARG A 30 4.53 0.52 -12.31
N ARG A 31 5.53 0.09 -11.53
CA ARG A 31 6.04 0.77 -10.32
C ARG A 31 4.91 1.13 -9.34
N ALA A 32 3.86 0.31 -9.30
CA ALA A 32 2.68 0.52 -8.50
C ALA A 32 2.84 0.01 -7.06
N ILE A 33 3.87 -0.80 -6.78
CA ILE A 33 4.20 -1.36 -5.47
C ILE A 33 5.68 -1.09 -5.15
N PRO A 34 6.03 -0.74 -3.89
CA PRO A 34 7.42 -0.59 -3.47
C PRO A 34 8.17 -1.93 -3.48
N TYR A 35 9.41 -1.93 -3.96
CA TYR A 35 10.31 -3.08 -3.92
C TYR A 35 11.78 -2.62 -4.03
N TYR A 36 12.69 -3.45 -3.55
CA TYR A 36 14.14 -3.24 -3.57
C TYR A 36 14.81 -4.12 -4.61
N LYS A 37 15.83 -3.59 -5.29
CA LYS A 37 16.52 -4.28 -6.39
C LYS A 37 18.04 -4.05 -6.34
N PRO A 38 18.75 -4.53 -5.29
CA PRO A 38 20.15 -4.18 -5.03
C PRO A 38 21.13 -4.62 -6.14
N ASN A 39 20.91 -5.81 -6.73
CA ASN A 39 21.81 -6.40 -7.74
C ASN A 39 21.19 -6.44 -9.15
N GLY A 40 20.13 -5.68 -9.42
CA GLY A 40 19.56 -5.59 -10.77
C GLY A 40 18.82 -6.85 -11.30
N LYS A 41 18.92 -8.01 -10.63
CA LYS A 41 18.26 -9.26 -11.02
C LYS A 41 17.14 -9.67 -10.07
N LEU A 42 17.43 -9.71 -8.76
CA LEU A 42 16.48 -10.13 -7.73
C LEU A 42 15.73 -8.92 -7.16
N CYS A 43 14.46 -9.15 -6.84
CA CYS A 43 13.59 -8.16 -6.21
C CYS A 43 13.18 -8.63 -4.82
N PHE A 44 13.20 -7.71 -3.87
CA PHE A 44 12.90 -7.94 -2.47
C PHE A 44 11.86 -6.95 -1.97
N PHE A 45 11.12 -7.32 -0.94
CA PHE A 45 10.03 -6.52 -0.38
C PHE A 45 10.18 -6.46 1.14
N ALA A 46 10.22 -5.26 1.70
CA ALA A 46 10.10 -5.11 3.14
C ALA A 46 8.64 -5.26 3.55
N ARG A 47 8.37 -5.98 4.65
CA ARG A 47 7.02 -6.16 5.17
C ARG A 47 6.34 -4.82 5.44
N GLU A 48 7.09 -3.89 6.00
CA GLU A 48 6.62 -2.57 6.43
C GLU A 48 6.13 -1.75 5.23
N ASP A 49 6.83 -1.87 4.10
CA ASP A 49 6.42 -1.22 2.84
C ASP A 49 5.17 -1.84 2.24
N LEU A 50 5.03 -3.17 2.35
CA LEU A 50 3.82 -3.87 1.90
C LEU A 50 2.61 -3.48 2.75
N ASP A 51 2.78 -3.34 4.06
CA ASP A 51 1.72 -2.91 4.98
C ASP A 51 1.31 -1.47 4.74
N ALA A 52 2.29 -0.57 4.55
CA ALA A 52 2.05 0.81 4.17
C ALA A 52 1.31 0.90 2.83
N TRP A 53 1.70 0.06 1.86
CA TRP A 53 1.05 -0.02 0.57
C TRP A 53 -0.40 -0.48 0.66
N LEU A 54 -0.72 -1.48 1.49
CA LEU A 54 -2.10 -1.92 1.73
C LEU A 54 -2.95 -0.80 2.35
N ARG A 55 -2.38 -0.05 3.28
CA ARG A 55 -3.07 1.07 3.96
C ARG A 55 -3.31 2.28 3.05
N ARG A 56 -2.57 2.43 1.94
CA ARG A 56 -2.69 3.60 1.04
C ARG A 56 -4.02 3.65 0.29
N VAL A 57 -4.62 2.49 -0.04
CA VAL A 57 -5.86 2.41 -0.83
C VAL A 57 -7.06 2.27 0.11
N ARG A 58 -7.07 3.04 1.20
CA ARG A 58 -8.21 3.09 2.10
C ARG A 58 -9.37 3.82 1.42
N VAL A 59 -10.47 3.11 1.21
CA VAL A 59 -11.74 3.70 0.80
C VAL A 59 -12.46 4.19 2.05
N LYS A 60 -12.96 5.43 2.02
CA LYS A 60 -13.75 5.99 3.13
C LYS A 60 -15.05 5.21 3.27
N SER A 61 -15.52 5.00 4.50
CA SER A 61 -16.87 4.49 4.72
C SER A 61 -17.92 5.52 4.34
N GLN A 62 -19.17 5.08 4.15
CA GLN A 62 -20.28 5.99 3.89
C GLN A 62 -20.42 7.02 5.02
N ASP A 63 -20.31 6.60 6.28
CA ASP A 63 -20.36 7.50 7.44
C ASP A 63 -19.27 8.57 7.42
N GLU A 64 -18.05 8.22 6.98
CA GLU A 64 -16.95 9.18 6.84
C GLU A 64 -17.19 10.18 5.72
N ILE A 65 -17.83 9.74 4.63
CA ILE A 65 -18.25 10.58 3.52
C ILE A 65 -19.32 11.56 4.01
N ASP A 66 -20.37 11.05 4.67
CA ASP A 66 -21.50 11.84 5.18
C ASP A 66 -21.04 12.85 6.23
N SER A 67 -20.17 12.42 7.15
CA SER A 67 -19.55 13.30 8.15
C SER A 67 -18.68 14.38 7.50
N GLY A 68 -17.97 14.05 6.42
CA GLY A 68 -17.18 15.00 5.64
C GLY A 68 -18.06 16.05 4.95
N ALA A 69 -19.18 15.61 4.35
CA ALA A 69 -20.15 16.49 3.73
C ALA A 69 -20.81 17.44 4.75
N ALA A 70 -21.22 16.91 5.91
CA ALA A 70 -21.79 17.71 6.99
C ALA A 70 -20.82 18.80 7.48
N ARG A 71 -19.54 18.46 7.71
CA ARG A 71 -18.51 19.45 8.11
C ARG A 71 -18.30 20.53 7.06
N TYR A 72 -18.32 20.16 5.78
CA TYR A 72 -18.15 21.12 4.68
C TYR A 72 -19.31 22.12 4.62
N LEU A 73 -20.56 21.66 4.76
CA LEU A 73 -21.74 22.53 4.77
C LEU A 73 -21.70 23.53 5.94
N VAL A 74 -21.41 23.04 7.16
CA VAL A 74 -21.29 23.89 8.36
C VAL A 74 -20.16 24.92 8.23
N GLY A 75 -19.02 24.52 7.66
CA GLY A 75 -17.89 25.42 7.41
C GLY A 75 -18.21 26.51 6.38
N ARG A 76 -19.03 26.20 5.38
CA ARG A 76 -19.48 27.15 4.36
C ARG A 76 -20.41 28.22 4.92
N GLU A 77 -21.31 27.85 5.83
CA GLU A 77 -22.23 28.80 6.47
C GLU A 77 -21.52 29.77 7.41
N ARG A 78 -20.45 29.34 8.09
CA ARG A 78 -19.63 30.23 8.95
C ARG A 78 -18.78 31.26 8.21
N ASN A 79 -18.52 31.05 6.92
CA ASN A 79 -17.71 31.94 6.07
C ASN A 79 -18.58 32.86 5.19
N ARG A 80 -19.89 32.91 5.43
CA ARG A 80 -20.85 33.77 4.74
C ARG A 80 -21.29 34.89 5.69
#